data_AF-A0A090L5F9-F1
#
_entry.id   AF-A0A090L5F9-F1
#
_cell.length_a   1.000
_cell.length_b   1.000
_cell.length_c   1.000
_cell.angle_alpha   90.00
_cell.angle_beta   90.00
_cell.angle_gamma   90.00
#
_symmetry.space_group_name_H-M   'P 1'
#
loop_
_entity.id
_entity.type
_entity.pdbx_description
1 polymer ?
#
loop_
_entity_poly.entity_id
_entity_poly.type
_entity_poly.pdbx_seq_one_letter_code
_entity_poly.pdbx_strand_id
1 'polypeptide(L)'
;MRISSVVFGKHFGKLANTYGEYRFALAPNEQSPMKGFVKQAFVNTFRKYVIDKWYFYIPQSIGMYLLYDWAKKANHEANKKDPSLCILLHNKRCY
;
A
#
# COMPACT_ATOMS: atom_id res chain seq x y z
N MET A 1 21.71 -14.04 -11.74
CA MET A 1 20.92 -15.19 -11.25
C MET A 1 19.94 -15.59 -12.35
N ARG A 2 19.95 -16.85 -12.83
CA ARG A 2 18.99 -17.30 -13.85
C ARG A 2 17.64 -17.56 -13.16
N ILE A 3 16.74 -16.58 -13.27
CA ILE A 3 15.36 -16.66 -12.80
C ILE A 3 14.60 -17.50 -13.83
N SER A 4 14.55 -18.82 -13.62
CA SER A 4 13.75 -19.73 -14.45
C SER A 4 12.77 -20.48 -13.56
N SER A 5 11.57 -20.75 -14.08
CA SER A 5 10.51 -21.50 -13.40
C SER A 5 10.98 -22.86 -12.88
N VAL A 6 11.96 -23.47 -13.54
CA VAL A 6 12.62 -24.72 -13.15
C VAL A 6 13.35 -24.62 -11.80
N VAL A 7 13.83 -23.44 -11.41
CA VAL A 7 14.50 -23.23 -10.12
C VAL A 7 13.50 -23.15 -8.96
N PHE A 8 12.27 -22.68 -9.19
CA PHE A 8 11.24 -22.53 -8.16
C PHE A 8 10.41 -23.80 -7.90
N GLY A 9 10.47 -24.79 -8.79
CA GLY A 9 9.73 -26.06 -8.68
C GLY A 9 10.52 -27.25 -8.13
N LYS A 10 11.67 -27.02 -7.47
CA LYS A 10 12.52 -28.13 -6.99
C LYS A 10 11.87 -28.87 -5.82
N HIS A 11 12.03 -30.19 -5.81
CA HIS A 11 11.57 -31.05 -4.71
C HIS A 11 12.45 -30.92 -3.45
N PHE A 12 11.86 -31.28 -2.29
CA PHE A 12 12.58 -31.41 -1.03
C PHE A 12 13.82 -32.30 -1.22
N GLY A 13 14.96 -31.84 -0.69
CA GLY A 13 16.27 -32.47 -0.91
C GLY A 13 17.11 -31.86 -2.06
N LYS A 14 16.55 -31.02 -2.94
CA LYS A 14 17.29 -30.33 -4.01
C LYS A 14 17.20 -28.79 -3.94
N LEU A 15 16.81 -28.23 -2.80
CA LEU A 15 16.55 -26.80 -2.62
C LEU A 15 17.85 -25.98 -2.54
N ALA A 16 18.52 -26.01 -1.40
CA ALA A 16 19.77 -25.31 -1.11
C ALA A 16 20.61 -26.14 -0.13
N ASN A 17 21.93 -26.04 -0.25
CA ASN A 17 22.86 -26.68 0.68
C ASN A 17 23.08 -25.74 1.88
N THR A 18 22.58 -26.11 3.04
CA THR A 18 22.76 -25.36 4.30
C THR A 18 23.49 -26.26 5.30
N TYR A 19 24.55 -25.76 5.91
CA TYR A 19 25.37 -26.48 6.90
C TYR A 19 25.50 -25.66 8.19
N GLY A 20 25.43 -26.31 9.35
CA GLY A 20 25.68 -25.68 10.65
C GLY A 20 24.48 -25.04 11.37
N GLU A 21 23.25 -25.20 10.86
CA GLU A 21 22.05 -24.72 11.54
C GLU A 21 21.41 -25.80 12.41
N TYR A 22 21.34 -25.57 13.72
CA TYR A 22 20.58 -26.41 14.64
C TYR A 22 19.23 -25.76 14.94
N ARG A 23 18.13 -26.50 14.69
CA ARG A 23 16.77 -26.02 14.92
C ARG A 23 16.10 -26.86 15.99
N PHE A 24 15.64 -26.21 17.05
CA PHE A 24 14.91 -26.83 18.14
C PHE A 24 13.44 -26.45 18.04
N ALA A 25 12.56 -27.44 18.18
CA ALA A 25 11.13 -27.24 18.20
C ALA A 25 10.52 -28.06 19.34
N LEU A 26 9.57 -27.48 20.05
CA LEU A 26 8.76 -28.18 21.03
C LEU A 26 7.56 -28.81 20.32
N ALA A 27 7.13 -29.99 20.77
CA ALA A 27 5.94 -30.63 20.21
C ALA A 27 4.69 -29.74 20.41
N PRO A 28 3.73 -29.70 19.46
CA PRO A 28 2.59 -28.79 19.54
C PRO A 28 1.63 -29.05 20.70
N ASN A 29 1.54 -30.30 21.16
CA ASN A 29 0.71 -30.72 22.31
C ASN A 29 1.19 -30.14 23.65
N GLU A 30 2.48 -29.82 23.76
CA GLU A 30 3.09 -29.22 24.95
C GLU A 30 3.00 -27.68 24.96
N GLN A 31 2.46 -27.07 23.90
CA GLN A 31 2.35 -25.62 23.75
C GLN A 31 0.92 -25.15 23.98
N SER A 32 0.76 -24.00 24.64
CA SER A 32 -0.53 -23.30 24.68
C SER A 32 -0.75 -22.57 23.35
N PRO A 33 -1.77 -22.95 22.54
CA PRO A 33 -1.90 -22.52 21.15
C PRO A 33 -2.18 -21.03 20.97
N MET A 34 -2.73 -20.35 21.99
CA MET A 34 -3.10 -18.93 21.92
C MET A 34 -2.35 -18.08 22.94
N LYS A 35 -1.22 -18.56 23.46
CA LYS A 35 -0.42 -17.80 24.42
C LYS A 35 0.03 -16.47 23.81
N GLY A 36 -0.44 -15.37 24.37
CA GLY A 36 -0.10 -14.02 23.91
C GLY A 36 -0.83 -13.56 22.65
N PHE A 37 -1.93 -14.24 22.26
CA PHE A 37 -2.71 -13.92 21.06
C PHE A 37 -3.05 -12.44 20.95
N VAL A 38 -3.58 -11.82 22.01
CA VAL A 38 -3.99 -10.40 21.97
C VAL A 38 -2.80 -9.47 21.72
N LYS A 39 -1.67 -9.72 22.38
CA LYS A 39 -0.44 -8.92 22.21
C LYS A 39 0.11 -9.06 20.79
N GLN A 40 0.16 -10.27 20.26
CA GLN A 40 0.65 -10.51 18.90
C GLN A 40 -0.32 -10.00 17.83
N ALA A 41 -1.60 -10.30 17.95
CA ALA A 41 -2.62 -9.98 16.96
C ALA A 41 -2.91 -8.48 16.89
N PHE A 42 -2.94 -7.77 18.03
CA PHE A 42 -3.31 -6.35 18.05
C PHE A 42 -2.10 -5.45 18.25
N VAL A 43 -1.35 -5.61 19.34
CA VAL A 43 -0.27 -4.66 19.68
C VAL A 43 0.84 -4.69 18.65
N ASN A 44 1.34 -5.88 18.32
CA ASN A 44 2.43 -6.01 17.36
C ASN A 44 1.99 -5.67 15.93
N THR A 45 0.79 -6.09 15.53
CA THR A 45 0.21 -5.76 14.21
C THR A 45 0.02 -4.26 14.05
N PHE A 46 -0.58 -3.59 15.04
CA PHE A 46 -0.78 -2.15 15.02
C PHE A 46 0.55 -1.40 14.93
N ARG A 47 1.54 -1.78 15.75
CA ARG A 47 2.88 -1.20 15.68
C ARG A 47 3.50 -1.38 14.28
N LYS A 48 3.46 -2.61 13.74
CA LYS A 48 4.08 -2.93 12.46
C LYS A 48 3.42 -2.26 11.25
N TYR A 49 2.10 -2.11 11.24
CA TYR A 49 1.38 -1.56 10.09
C TYR A 49 1.12 -0.06 10.20
N VAL A 50 0.85 0.44 11.40
CA VAL A 50 0.53 1.85 11.62
C VAL A 50 1.81 2.60 11.97
N ILE A 51 2.49 2.25 13.07
CA ILE A 51 3.62 3.03 13.58
C ILE A 51 4.87 2.89 12.70
N ASP A 52 5.18 1.70 12.23
CA ASP A 52 6.42 1.46 11.48
C ASP A 52 6.29 1.76 9.98
N LYS A 53 5.06 1.93 9.47
CA LYS A 53 4.81 2.08 8.03
C LYS A 53 3.94 3.29 7.63
N TRP A 54 3.42 4.08 8.56
CA TRP A 54 2.59 5.24 8.22
C TRP A 54 3.27 6.21 7.25
N TYR A 55 4.59 6.43 7.38
CA TYR A 55 5.34 7.37 6.54
C TYR A 55 5.39 6.94 5.06
N PHE A 56 5.16 5.66 4.75
CA PHE A 56 5.10 5.20 3.37
C PHE A 56 3.74 5.51 2.74
N TYR A 57 2.66 5.32 3.51
CA TYR A 57 1.29 5.43 2.99
C TYR A 57 0.72 6.85 3.07
N ILE A 58 0.97 7.57 4.17
CA ILE A 58 0.34 8.88 4.45
C ILE A 58 0.78 9.97 3.46
N PRO A 59 2.08 10.15 3.15
CA PRO A 59 2.49 11.18 2.20
C PRO A 59 1.94 10.93 0.79
N GLN A 60 1.86 9.65 0.37
CA GLN A 60 1.32 9.28 -0.93
C GLN A 60 -0.19 9.56 -1.02
N SER A 61 -0.95 9.23 0.02
CA SER A 61 -2.39 9.47 0.04
C SER A 61 -2.73 10.96 0.11
N ILE A 62 -2.03 11.73 0.97
CA ILE A 62 -2.22 13.18 1.06
C ILE A 62 -1.84 13.85 -0.26
N GLY A 63 -0.69 13.48 -0.85
CA GLY A 63 -0.25 14.04 -2.13
C GLY A 63 -1.28 13.82 -3.24
N MET A 64 -1.86 12.62 -3.31
CA MET A 64 -2.89 12.31 -4.30
C MET A 64 -4.19 13.08 -4.04
N TYR A 65 -4.61 13.21 -2.78
CA TYR A 65 -5.81 13.97 -2.42
C TYR A 65 -5.69 15.45 -2.79
N LEU A 66 -4.55 16.07 -2.49
CA LEU A 66 -4.28 17.46 -2.84
C LEU A 66 -4.27 17.68 -4.37
N LEU A 67 -3.66 16.76 -5.11
CA LEU A 67 -3.65 16.79 -6.57
C LEU A 67 -5.07 16.70 -7.14
N TYR A 68 -5.89 15.79 -6.59
CA TYR A 68 -7.27 15.61 -7.01
C TYR A 68 -8.12 16.88 -6.76
N ASP A 69 -8.00 17.49 -5.57
CA ASP A 69 -8.72 18.71 -5.23
C ASP A 69 -8.31 19.89 -6.12
N TRP A 70 -7.01 20.01 -6.43
CA TRP A 70 -6.52 21.00 -7.38
C TRP A 70 -7.10 20.78 -8.78
N ALA A 71 -7.02 19.55 -9.30
CA ALA A 71 -7.53 19.22 -10.63
C ALA A 71 -9.04 19.48 -10.74
N LYS A 72 -9.81 19.18 -9.69
CA LYS A 72 -11.25 19.44 -9.64
C LYS A 72 -11.58 20.93 -9.67
N LYS A 73 -10.84 21.76 -8.92
CA LYS A 73 -11.03 23.22 -8.92
C LYS A 73 -10.65 23.84 -10.26
N ALA A 74 -9.48 23.47 -10.80
CA ALA A 74 -9.02 23.93 -12.10
C ALA A 74 -10.01 23.56 -13.22
N ASN A 75 -10.53 22.33 -13.20
CA ASN A 75 -11.53 21.89 -14.18
C ASN A 75 -12.86 22.63 -14.02
N HIS A 76 -13.27 22.94 -12.79
CA HIS A 76 -14.47 23.73 -12.55
C HIS A 76 -14.32 25.17 -13.06
N GLU A 77 -13.18 25.81 -12.78
CA GLU A 77 -12.86 27.16 -13.28
C GLU A 77 -12.78 27.21 -14.80
N ALA A 78 -12.14 26.22 -15.44
CA ALA A 78 -12.01 26.16 -16.89
C ALA A 78 -13.35 25.92 -17.61
N ASN A 79 -14.27 25.17 -17.02
CA ASN A 79 -15.58 24.86 -17.63
C ASN A 79 -16.71 25.77 -17.15
N LYS A 80 -16.47 26.63 -16.15
CA LYS A 80 -17.48 27.58 -15.70
C LYS A 80 -17.69 28.61 -16.81
N LYS A 81 -18.95 28.82 -17.18
CA LYS A 81 -19.33 29.89 -18.09
C LYS A 81 -19.11 31.23 -17.38
N ASP A 82 -18.18 32.03 -17.88
CA ASP A 82 -17.91 33.37 -17.36
C ASP A 82 -18.81 34.39 -18.08
N PRO A 83 -19.78 35.02 -17.37
CA PRO A 83 -20.66 36.02 -17.96
C PRO A 83 -19.93 37.32 -18.35
N SER A 84 -18.77 37.62 -17.77
CA SER A 84 -17.98 38.81 -18.12
C SER A 84 -17.35 38.70 -19.51
N LEU A 85 -16.92 37.49 -19.88
CA LEU A 85 -16.36 37.18 -21.20
C LEU A 85 -17.42 37.23 -22.31
N CYS A 86 -18.70 37.04 -21.94
CA CYS A 86 -19.83 37.10 -22.85
C CYS A 86 -20.09 38.51 -23.41
N ILE A 87 -20.01 39.51 -22.53
CA ILE A 87 -20.31 40.91 -22.84
C ILE A 87 -19.26 41.51 -23.78
N LEU A 88 -18.00 41.06 -23.66
CA LEU A 88 -16.89 41.60 -24.44
C LEU A 88 -16.70 40.92 -25.81
N LEU A 89 -17.12 39.66 -25.97
CA LEU A 89 -16.83 38.88 -27.18
C LEU A 89 -18.05 38.52 -28.03
N HIS A 90 -19.27 38.93 -27.65
CA HIS A 90 -20.52 38.65 -28.39
C HIS A 90 -20.60 37.19 -28.89
N ASN A 91 -20.11 36.24 -28.10
CA ASN A 91 -19.88 34.86 -28.53
C ASN A 91 -21.04 33.95 -28.06
N LYS A 92 -21.47 32.98 -28.89
CA LYS A 92 -22.57 32.05 -28.57
C LYS A 92 -22.27 31.05 -27.44
N ARG A 93 -21.06 31.03 -26.89
CA ARG A 93 -20.67 30.15 -25.77
C ARG A 93 -21.22 30.60 -24.39
N CYS A 94 -22.17 31.54 -24.38
CA CYS A 94 -22.78 32.10 -23.17
C CYS A 94 -24.02 31.37 -22.66
N TYR A 95 -24.59 30.44 -23.44
CA TYR A 95 -25.74 29.62 -23.03
C TYR A 95 -25.31 28.25 -22.59
#